data_AF-A0A250Y347-F1
#
_entry.id   AF-A0A250Y347-F1
#
_cell.length_a   1.000
_cell.length_b   1.000
_cell.length_c   1.000
_cell.angle_alpha   90.00
_cell.angle_beta   90.00
_cell.angle_gamma   90.00
#
_symmetry.space_group_name_H-M   'P 1'
#
loop_
_entity.id
_entity.type
_entity.pdbx_description
1 polymer ?
#
loop_
_entity_poly.entity_id
_entity_poly.type
_entity_poly.pdbx_seq_one_letter_code
_entity_poly.pdbx_strand_id
1 'polypeptide(L)'
;MLGWVDKELAPGIADSLRHFKVLREKKIPPWMEVVLIPMTGKPSLYPGLFLFTTPCRLVRPVQNLELGKEELIGTMEQLFMNIAVFENEVFAGVSTHQELFPHSLLSVIANFIPFSDHNQSPRNMYQCQMGKQTMGFPLLTYQDRSDNKLYRLQTPQSPLVRPYMYDYYDMDNYPVGTNAIVAVISYTGYDMEDAMIVNKASWERGFAHGSVYKTEFIDLAERIKQGDDTLVFGVKPGDTRVVQKLDDDGLPFIGAKLQHGDPYYSYLNLSTGESFVTYYKSKENCIVDNIKVCSNDTGSGKFKCVCITMRVPRNPTIGDKFASRHGQKGILSRLWPAEDMPFTESGMVPDILFNPHGFPSRMTIGMLIESMAGKSAALHGLCHDATPFIFSEENSALEYFGEMLKAAGYNFYGTERLYSGISGVELEADIFIGVVYYQRLRHMVSDKFQVRTTGARDKVTNQPLGGRNVQGGIRFGEMERDALLAHGTSFLLHDRLFNCSDRSVAHVCVKCGSLLSPLLEKPPPSWSAMRNRKYNCTLCNRSDTIDTVSVPYVFRYFVAELAAMNIKVKLDVI
;
A
#
# COMPACT_ATOMS: atom_id res chain seq x y z
N MET A 1 -42.37 -24.95 9.50
CA MET A 1 -43.30 -25.18 8.38
C MET A 1 -44.67 -24.69 8.81
N LEU A 2 -45.30 -23.79 8.04
CA LEU A 2 -46.56 -23.13 8.43
C LEU A 2 -47.81 -23.85 7.87
N GLY A 3 -47.70 -24.52 6.72
CA GLY A 3 -48.82 -25.22 6.08
C GLY A 3 -48.52 -25.61 4.63
N TRP A 4 -49.55 -26.02 3.90
CA TRP A 4 -49.50 -26.42 2.49
C TRP A 4 -50.49 -25.57 1.69
N VAL A 5 -50.14 -25.27 0.43
CA VAL A 5 -50.99 -24.53 -0.52
C VAL A 5 -50.97 -25.27 -1.86
N ASP A 6 -52.08 -25.22 -2.59
CA ASP A 6 -52.13 -25.71 -3.96
C ASP A 6 -51.17 -24.92 -4.87
N LYS A 7 -50.58 -25.61 -5.86
CA LYS A 7 -49.61 -25.02 -6.79
C LYS A 7 -50.19 -23.83 -7.57
N GLU A 8 -51.49 -23.84 -7.87
CA GLU A 8 -52.15 -22.81 -8.68
C GLU A 8 -52.45 -21.54 -7.88
N LEU A 9 -52.60 -21.68 -6.56
CA LEU A 9 -52.84 -20.56 -5.64
C LEU A 9 -51.56 -19.91 -5.11
N ALA A 10 -50.43 -20.62 -5.12
CA ALA A 10 -49.17 -20.15 -4.56
C ALA A 10 -48.66 -18.81 -5.17
N PRO A 11 -48.74 -18.56 -6.50
CA PRO A 11 -48.37 -17.27 -7.08
C PRO A 11 -49.21 -16.11 -6.55
N GLY A 12 -50.54 -16.27 -6.52
CA GLY A 12 -51.45 -15.23 -6.03
C GLY A 12 -51.21 -14.89 -4.55
N ILE A 13 -50.83 -15.87 -3.72
CA ILE A 13 -50.43 -15.61 -2.33
C ILE A 13 -49.11 -14.84 -2.27
N ALA A 14 -48.09 -15.24 -3.04
CA ALA A 14 -46.79 -14.56 -3.06
C ALA A 14 -46.94 -13.09 -3.48
N ASP A 15 -47.73 -12.81 -4.52
CA ASP A 15 -47.98 -11.45 -5.01
C ASP A 15 -48.80 -10.64 -4.00
N SER A 16 -49.82 -11.24 -3.36
CA SER A 16 -50.56 -10.57 -2.30
C SER A 16 -49.67 -10.20 -1.10
N LEU A 17 -48.78 -11.10 -0.68
CA LEU A 17 -47.82 -10.84 0.40
C LEU A 17 -46.85 -9.73 0.00
N ARG A 18 -46.40 -9.72 -1.25
CA ARG A 18 -45.57 -8.65 -1.82
C ARG A 18 -46.29 -7.31 -1.82
N HIS A 19 -47.55 -7.25 -2.25
CA HIS A 19 -48.35 -6.03 -2.20
C HIS A 19 -48.50 -5.50 -0.77
N PHE A 20 -48.87 -6.36 0.19
CA PHE A 20 -48.97 -5.95 1.59
C PHE A 20 -47.64 -5.50 2.18
N LYS A 21 -46.53 -6.15 1.81
CA LYS A 21 -45.16 -5.74 2.18
C LYS A 21 -44.82 -4.34 1.66
N VAL A 22 -45.06 -4.08 0.36
CA VAL A 22 -44.77 -2.79 -0.28
C VAL A 22 -45.67 -1.67 0.24
N LEU A 23 -46.95 -1.96 0.46
CA LEU A 23 -47.92 -1.00 1.02
C LEU A 23 -47.81 -0.85 2.55
N ARG A 24 -47.02 -1.70 3.22
CA ARG A 24 -46.86 -1.76 4.69
C ARG A 24 -48.17 -2.03 5.43
N GLU A 25 -48.99 -2.91 4.85
CA GLU A 25 -50.28 -3.31 5.38
C GLU A 25 -50.21 -4.66 6.12
N LYS A 26 -51.29 -4.99 6.85
CA LYS A 26 -51.52 -6.32 7.45
C LYS A 26 -50.37 -6.87 8.31
N LYS A 27 -49.58 -5.98 8.93
CA LYS A 27 -48.43 -6.31 9.80
C LYS A 27 -47.33 -7.10 9.08
N ILE A 28 -47.20 -6.95 7.76
CA ILE A 28 -46.09 -7.54 7.01
C ILE A 28 -44.91 -6.56 7.02
N PRO A 29 -43.72 -6.97 7.52
CA PRO A 29 -42.58 -6.09 7.54
C PRO A 29 -42.03 -5.87 6.12
N PRO A 30 -41.59 -4.64 5.76
CA PRO A 30 -41.13 -4.32 4.40
C PRO A 30 -39.86 -5.07 3.98
N TRP A 31 -39.10 -5.63 4.93
CA TRP A 31 -37.90 -6.44 4.68
C TRP A 31 -38.16 -7.96 4.65
N MET A 32 -39.43 -8.39 4.68
CA MET A 32 -39.78 -9.80 4.50
C MET A 32 -39.41 -10.22 3.08
N GLU A 33 -38.61 -11.28 2.95
CA GLU A 33 -38.31 -11.89 1.65
C GLU A 33 -39.37 -12.94 1.36
N VAL A 34 -39.94 -12.89 0.15
CA VAL A 34 -41.06 -13.72 -0.29
C VAL A 34 -40.58 -14.57 -1.47
N VAL A 35 -40.02 -15.74 -1.17
CA VAL A 35 -39.45 -16.64 -2.19
C VAL A 35 -40.50 -17.67 -2.62
N LEU A 36 -40.98 -17.54 -3.86
CA LEU A 36 -41.77 -18.60 -4.49
C LEU A 36 -40.87 -19.42 -5.43
N ILE A 37 -40.56 -20.65 -5.04
CA ILE A 37 -39.89 -21.62 -5.92
C ILE A 37 -40.98 -22.40 -6.67
N PRO A 38 -41.14 -22.19 -7.98
CA PRO A 38 -42.21 -22.83 -8.74
C PRO A 38 -41.95 -24.34 -8.86
N MET A 39 -43.03 -25.12 -8.80
CA MET A 39 -42.96 -26.56 -9.07
C MET A 39 -42.77 -26.78 -10.57
N THR A 40 -41.56 -27.20 -10.96
CA THR A 40 -41.27 -27.55 -12.35
C THR A 40 -41.35 -29.06 -12.54
N GLY A 41 -41.75 -29.51 -13.74
CA GLY A 41 -41.74 -30.93 -14.12
C GLY A 41 -40.34 -31.50 -14.41
N LYS A 42 -39.28 -30.76 -14.06
CA LYS A 42 -37.87 -31.10 -14.29
C LYS A 42 -37.11 -31.10 -12.95
N PRO A 43 -35.98 -31.82 -12.85
CA PRO A 43 -35.13 -31.75 -11.66
C PRO A 43 -34.70 -30.30 -11.40
N SER A 44 -35.17 -29.72 -10.29
CA SER A 44 -34.93 -28.33 -9.90
C SER A 44 -34.94 -28.22 -8.37
N LEU A 45 -34.82 -26.99 -7.84
CA LEU A 45 -34.92 -26.73 -6.40
C LEU A 45 -36.27 -27.19 -5.84
N TYR A 46 -36.29 -27.63 -4.58
CA TYR A 46 -37.52 -28.11 -3.95
C TYR A 46 -38.57 -26.99 -3.93
N PRO A 47 -39.76 -27.20 -4.52
CA PRO A 47 -40.75 -26.16 -4.65
C PRO A 47 -41.37 -25.79 -3.30
N GLY A 48 -41.73 -24.52 -3.15
CA GLY A 48 -42.31 -24.03 -1.92
C GLY A 48 -42.36 -22.51 -1.86
N LEU A 49 -43.21 -22.00 -0.97
CA LEU A 49 -43.25 -20.60 -0.59
C LEU A 49 -42.47 -20.43 0.72
N PHE A 50 -41.28 -19.84 0.63
CA PHE A 50 -40.40 -19.58 1.76
C PHE A 50 -40.48 -18.11 2.15
N LEU A 51 -40.79 -17.86 3.41
CA LEU A 51 -40.87 -16.52 3.98
C LEU A 51 -39.73 -16.33 4.97
N PHE A 52 -38.84 -15.38 4.70
CA PHE A 52 -37.71 -15.09 5.58
C PHE A 52 -37.88 -13.72 6.23
N THR A 53 -37.78 -13.69 7.56
CA THR A 53 -37.85 -12.48 8.39
C THR A 53 -36.65 -12.34 9.33
N THR A 54 -35.74 -13.31 9.32
CA THR A 54 -34.58 -13.37 10.22
C THR A 54 -33.56 -12.26 9.93
N PRO A 55 -32.73 -11.89 10.92
CA PRO A 55 -31.59 -10.98 10.70
C PRO A 55 -30.49 -11.63 9.85
N CYS A 56 -29.47 -10.84 9.49
CA CYS A 56 -28.28 -11.26 8.73
C CYS A 56 -28.53 -11.71 7.28
N ARG A 57 -29.55 -11.14 6.63
CA ARG A 57 -29.84 -11.35 5.20
C ARG A 57 -29.32 -10.20 4.36
N LEU A 58 -28.92 -10.51 3.13
CA LEU A 58 -28.60 -9.51 2.12
C LEU A 58 -29.90 -9.09 1.44
N VAL A 59 -30.22 -7.80 1.55
CA VAL A 59 -31.39 -7.19 0.91
C VAL A 59 -30.96 -5.96 0.15
N ARG A 60 -31.63 -5.67 -0.97
CA ARG A 60 -31.39 -4.48 -1.79
C ARG A 60 -32.70 -3.88 -2.26
N PRO A 61 -32.77 -2.56 -2.48
CA PRO A 61 -33.97 -1.90 -2.98
C PRO A 61 -34.08 -2.01 -4.51
N VAL A 62 -35.30 -2.20 -5.00
CA VAL A 62 -35.70 -2.13 -6.41
C VAL A 62 -37.05 -1.42 -6.52
N GLN A 63 -37.39 -0.91 -7.70
CA GLN A 63 -38.71 -0.35 -7.96
C GLN A 63 -39.69 -1.44 -8.36
N ASN A 64 -40.80 -1.57 -7.65
CA ASN A 64 -41.93 -2.40 -8.05
C ASN A 64 -42.77 -1.65 -9.09
N LEU A 65 -42.90 -2.21 -10.29
CA LEU A 65 -43.54 -1.54 -11.44
C LEU A 65 -45.06 -1.45 -11.31
N GLU A 66 -45.69 -2.41 -10.63
CA GLU A 66 -47.15 -2.44 -10.47
C GLU A 66 -47.63 -1.38 -9.48
N LEU A 67 -46.89 -1.20 -8.39
CA LEU A 67 -47.24 -0.27 -7.32
C LEU A 67 -46.51 1.08 -7.40
N GLY A 68 -45.49 1.19 -8.27
CA GLY A 68 -44.66 2.39 -8.40
C GLY A 68 -43.88 2.76 -7.14
N LYS A 69 -43.57 1.78 -6.28
CA LYS A 69 -42.92 1.98 -4.97
C LYS A 69 -41.67 1.13 -4.84
N GLU A 70 -40.78 1.55 -3.94
CA GLU A 70 -39.58 0.78 -3.59
C GLU A 70 -39.94 -0.51 -2.83
N GLU A 71 -39.34 -1.61 -3.27
CA GLU A 71 -39.41 -2.91 -2.62
C GLU A 71 -38.00 -3.40 -2.27
N LEU A 72 -37.82 -3.86 -1.03
CA LEU A 72 -36.59 -4.53 -0.61
C LEU A 72 -36.63 -6.00 -1.00
N ILE A 73 -35.73 -6.44 -1.87
CA ILE A 73 -35.61 -7.83 -2.29
C ILE A 73 -34.38 -8.51 -1.70
N GLY A 74 -34.50 -9.78 -1.35
CA GLY A 74 -33.42 -10.66 -0.94
C GLY A 74 -32.78 -11.42 -2.11
N THR A 75 -31.64 -12.04 -1.83
CA THR A 75 -30.86 -12.76 -2.85
C THR A 75 -31.56 -14.00 -3.39
N MET A 76 -32.39 -14.67 -2.58
CA MET A 76 -33.02 -15.92 -2.99
C MET A 76 -34.27 -15.66 -3.84
N GLU A 77 -35.07 -14.65 -3.50
CA GLU A 77 -36.21 -14.26 -4.34
C GLU A 77 -35.77 -13.71 -5.69
N GLN A 78 -34.64 -12.99 -5.76
CA GLN A 78 -34.12 -12.43 -7.01
C GLN A 78 -33.88 -13.48 -8.12
N LEU A 79 -33.59 -14.74 -7.77
CA LEU A 79 -33.39 -15.83 -8.75
C LEU A 79 -34.63 -16.13 -9.60
N PHE A 80 -35.82 -15.79 -9.09
CA PHE A 80 -37.11 -16.08 -9.72
C PHE A 80 -37.85 -14.80 -10.14
N MET A 81 -37.17 -13.65 -10.13
CA MET A 81 -37.76 -12.35 -10.45
C MET A 81 -37.13 -11.78 -11.73
N ASN A 82 -37.95 -11.14 -12.56
CA ASN A 82 -37.51 -10.42 -13.75
C ASN A 82 -37.40 -8.93 -13.41
N ILE A 83 -36.16 -8.44 -13.33
CA ILE A 83 -35.83 -7.06 -12.93
C ILE A 83 -35.16 -6.38 -14.13
N ALA A 84 -35.80 -5.36 -14.69
CA ALA A 84 -35.23 -4.55 -15.77
C ALA A 84 -34.14 -3.62 -15.23
N VAL A 85 -33.05 -3.41 -15.99
CA VAL A 85 -31.96 -2.49 -15.57
C VAL A 85 -32.32 -1.06 -15.95
N PHE A 86 -32.78 -0.85 -17.18
CA PHE A 86 -33.21 0.45 -17.68
C PHE A 86 -34.71 0.47 -17.96
N GLU A 87 -35.29 1.68 -18.01
CA GLU A 87 -36.71 1.87 -18.29
C GLU A 87 -37.11 1.40 -19.70
N ASN A 88 -36.23 1.58 -20.68
CA ASN A 88 -36.44 1.10 -22.06
C ASN A 88 -36.37 -0.44 -22.21
N GLU A 89 -35.91 -1.15 -21.19
CA GLU A 89 -35.83 -2.63 -21.15
C GLU A 89 -37.00 -3.26 -20.38
N VAL A 90 -38.02 -2.48 -20.05
CA VAL A 90 -39.23 -2.97 -19.37
C VAL A 90 -40.15 -3.64 -20.39
N PHE A 91 -40.29 -4.97 -20.30
CA PHE A 91 -41.20 -5.75 -21.14
C PHE A 91 -42.53 -5.99 -20.44
N ALA A 92 -43.62 -5.52 -21.05
CA ALA A 92 -44.97 -5.71 -20.54
C ALA A 92 -45.31 -7.20 -20.34
N GLY A 93 -45.79 -7.56 -19.15
CA GLY A 93 -46.13 -8.94 -18.78
C GLY A 93 -44.94 -9.84 -18.44
N VAL A 94 -43.70 -9.35 -18.51
CA VAL A 94 -42.49 -10.10 -18.17
C VAL A 94 -41.75 -9.46 -17.00
N SER A 95 -41.38 -8.18 -17.13
CA SER A 95 -40.64 -7.44 -16.10
C SER A 95 -41.59 -7.04 -14.97
N THR A 96 -41.27 -7.43 -13.75
CA THR A 96 -42.07 -7.10 -12.56
C THR A 96 -41.47 -5.94 -11.76
N HIS A 97 -40.16 -5.77 -11.85
CA HIS A 97 -39.40 -4.75 -11.13
C HIS A 97 -38.41 -4.06 -12.06
N GLN A 98 -37.87 -2.94 -11.59
CA GLN A 98 -36.81 -2.18 -12.25
C GLN A 98 -35.75 -1.76 -11.24
N GLU A 99 -34.48 -1.70 -11.66
CA GLU A 99 -33.40 -1.12 -10.87
C GLU A 99 -33.64 0.38 -10.62
N LEU A 100 -33.37 0.86 -9.41
CA LEU A 100 -33.47 2.30 -9.10
C LEU A 100 -32.41 3.10 -9.85
N PHE A 101 -31.16 2.61 -9.80
CA PHE A 101 -30.04 3.16 -10.54
C PHE A 101 -29.13 2.02 -11.01
N PRO A 102 -28.71 1.98 -12.29
CA PRO A 102 -27.85 0.91 -12.82
C PRO A 102 -26.53 0.76 -12.05
N HIS A 103 -25.94 1.87 -11.61
CA HIS A 103 -24.67 1.86 -10.87
C HIS A 103 -24.79 1.32 -9.42
N SER A 104 -26.00 1.01 -8.94
CA SER A 104 -26.21 0.40 -7.61
C SER A 104 -25.62 -1.01 -7.48
N LEU A 105 -25.32 -1.67 -8.61
CA LEU A 105 -24.63 -2.96 -8.62
C LEU A 105 -23.16 -2.85 -8.17
N LEU A 106 -22.57 -1.65 -8.24
CA LEU A 106 -21.16 -1.42 -7.95
C LEU A 106 -20.94 -1.11 -6.46
N SER A 107 -19.76 -1.52 -5.95
CA SER A 107 -19.33 -1.09 -4.62
C SER A 107 -19.08 0.42 -4.55
N VAL A 108 -19.07 0.99 -3.34
CA VAL A 108 -18.75 2.42 -3.11
C VAL A 108 -17.48 2.86 -3.84
N ILE A 109 -16.40 2.08 -3.75
CA ILE A 109 -15.12 2.44 -4.37
C ILE A 109 -15.18 2.31 -5.89
N ALA A 110 -15.89 1.30 -6.41
CA ALA A 110 -16.07 1.13 -7.84
C ALA A 110 -16.91 2.26 -8.46
N ASN A 111 -17.87 2.80 -7.70
CA ASN A 111 -18.68 3.96 -8.09
C ASN A 111 -17.88 5.28 -8.13
N PHE A 112 -16.66 5.33 -7.59
CA PHE A 112 -15.79 6.51 -7.72
C PHE A 112 -14.92 6.51 -8.98
N ILE A 113 -15.00 5.46 -9.79
CA ILE A 113 -14.27 5.34 -11.05
C ILE A 113 -15.06 6.07 -12.14
N PRO A 114 -14.54 7.18 -12.70
CA PRO A 114 -15.23 7.87 -13.78
C PRO A 114 -15.28 6.97 -15.03
N PHE A 115 -16.43 6.92 -15.71
CA PHE A 115 -16.61 6.19 -16.96
C PHE A 115 -16.12 4.73 -16.88
N SER A 116 -16.47 4.04 -15.79
CA SER A 116 -15.96 2.68 -15.52
C SER A 116 -16.38 1.65 -16.58
N ASP A 117 -17.51 1.88 -17.23
CA ASP A 117 -18.06 1.16 -18.37
C ASP A 117 -17.18 1.24 -19.65
N HIS A 118 -16.30 2.23 -19.75
CA HIS A 118 -15.37 2.41 -20.87
C HIS A 118 -13.98 1.82 -20.62
N ASN A 119 -13.78 1.12 -19.49
CA ASN A 119 -12.52 0.46 -19.17
C ASN A 119 -12.66 -1.05 -19.21
N GLN A 120 -11.57 -1.74 -19.54
CA GLN A 120 -11.50 -3.19 -19.36
C GLN A 120 -11.69 -3.57 -17.88
N SER A 121 -12.48 -4.61 -17.60
CA SER A 121 -12.84 -5.00 -16.22
C SER A 121 -11.67 -5.18 -15.22
N PRO A 122 -10.49 -5.73 -15.60
CA PRO A 122 -9.38 -5.85 -14.66
C PRO A 122 -8.83 -4.48 -14.21
N ARG A 123 -8.99 -3.44 -15.02
CA ARG A 123 -8.53 -2.08 -14.72
C ARG A 123 -9.38 -1.43 -13.65
N ASN A 124 -10.71 -1.61 -13.72
CA ASN A 124 -11.62 -1.18 -12.67
C ASN A 124 -11.30 -1.88 -11.34
N MET A 125 -11.04 -3.19 -11.39
CA MET A 125 -10.62 -3.96 -10.19
C MET A 125 -9.29 -3.45 -9.61
N TYR A 126 -8.30 -3.18 -10.47
CA TYR A 126 -7.03 -2.59 -10.02
C TYR A 126 -7.23 -1.21 -9.42
N GLN A 127 -8.08 -0.37 -10.00
CA GLN A 127 -8.37 0.93 -9.44
C GLN A 127 -8.98 0.81 -8.04
N CYS A 128 -9.92 -0.10 -7.81
CA CYS A 128 -10.47 -0.33 -6.48
C CYS A 128 -9.36 -0.68 -5.47
N GLN A 129 -8.32 -1.39 -5.88
CA GLN A 129 -7.16 -1.68 -5.03
C GLN A 129 -6.25 -0.46 -4.85
N MET A 130 -5.95 0.28 -5.92
CA MET A 130 -5.05 1.43 -5.90
C MET A 130 -5.64 2.61 -5.12
N GLY A 131 -6.95 2.88 -5.25
CA GLY A 131 -7.66 3.89 -4.47
C GLY A 131 -7.49 3.69 -2.96
N LYS A 132 -7.57 2.44 -2.48
CA LYS A 132 -7.34 2.10 -1.06
C LYS A 132 -5.88 2.27 -0.59
N GLN A 133 -4.93 2.34 -1.51
CA GLN A 133 -3.50 2.48 -1.22
C GLN A 133 -2.99 3.91 -1.42
N THR A 134 -3.88 4.82 -1.81
CA THR A 134 -3.53 6.19 -2.13
C THR A 134 -3.28 7.01 -0.86
N MET A 135 -2.30 7.90 -0.92
CA MET A 135 -2.08 8.95 0.07
C MET A 135 -3.05 10.09 -0.23
N GLY A 136 -4.09 10.22 0.57
CA GLY A 136 -5.05 11.32 0.50
C GLY A 136 -4.99 12.22 1.73
N PHE A 137 -6.10 12.89 2.02
CA PHE A 137 -6.33 13.54 3.29
C PHE A 137 -7.07 12.58 4.24
N PRO A 138 -6.39 11.93 5.19
CA PRO A 138 -6.94 10.76 5.87
C PRO A 138 -8.07 11.09 6.83
N LEU A 139 -7.98 12.22 7.55
CA LEU A 139 -8.95 12.67 8.55
C LEU A 139 -8.66 14.12 8.98
N LEU A 140 -9.69 14.83 9.44
CA LEU A 140 -9.61 16.24 9.86
C LEU A 140 -8.90 16.42 11.22
N THR A 141 -9.10 15.50 12.16
CA THR A 141 -8.57 15.57 13.54
C THR A 141 -7.19 14.93 13.73
N TYR A 142 -6.32 15.00 12.71
CA TYR A 142 -5.07 14.23 12.70
C TYR A 142 -4.05 14.72 13.73
N GLN A 143 -4.20 15.96 14.19
CA GLN A 143 -3.38 16.53 15.27
C GLN A 143 -3.68 15.89 16.64
N ASP A 144 -4.93 15.44 16.84
CA ASP A 144 -5.39 14.84 18.09
C ASP A 144 -5.20 13.33 18.14
N ARG A 145 -4.89 12.70 17.00
CA ARG A 145 -4.65 11.26 16.91
C ARG A 145 -3.20 10.87 17.20
N SER A 146 -3.02 9.59 17.51
CA SER A 146 -1.74 8.98 17.87
C SER A 146 -1.56 7.66 17.11
N ASP A 147 -1.89 7.66 15.82
CA ASP A 147 -1.77 6.46 14.98
C ASP A 147 -0.29 6.14 14.70
N ASN A 148 0.04 4.84 14.61
CA ASN A 148 1.41 4.39 14.35
C ASN A 148 2.01 4.97 13.07
N LYS A 149 1.22 5.01 11.99
CA LYS A 149 1.62 5.60 10.72
C LYS A 149 0.42 6.15 9.97
N LEU A 150 0.48 7.43 9.61
CA LEU A 150 -0.55 8.14 8.86
C LEU A 150 0.07 8.85 7.65
N TYR A 151 -0.52 8.69 6.48
CA TYR A 151 -0.06 9.30 5.23
C TYR A 151 -1.01 10.44 4.88
N ARG A 152 -0.46 11.63 4.64
CA ARG A 152 -1.24 12.83 4.34
C ARG A 152 -0.70 13.53 3.11
N LEU A 153 -1.56 13.75 2.13
CA LEU A 153 -1.32 14.68 1.02
C LEU A 153 -1.52 16.11 1.49
N GLN A 154 -0.63 17.02 1.11
CA GLN A 154 -0.63 18.40 1.61
C GLN A 154 -1.67 19.28 0.90
N THR A 155 -1.77 19.16 -0.41
CA THR A 155 -2.63 19.98 -1.29
C THR A 155 -3.51 19.10 -2.18
N PRO A 156 -4.38 18.27 -1.59
CA PRO A 156 -5.34 17.49 -2.37
C PRO A 156 -6.39 18.41 -3.01
N GLN A 157 -6.99 17.98 -4.12
CA GLN A 157 -8.04 18.71 -4.83
C GLN A 157 -9.27 17.83 -5.03
N SER A 158 -10.42 18.47 -5.25
CA SER A 158 -11.61 17.78 -5.75
C SER A 158 -11.44 17.45 -7.24
N PRO A 159 -11.81 16.25 -7.70
CA PRO A 159 -11.79 15.91 -9.12
C PRO A 159 -12.79 16.75 -9.92
N LEU A 160 -12.35 17.33 -11.04
CA LEU A 160 -13.24 18.08 -11.97
C LEU A 160 -14.29 17.17 -12.65
N VAL A 161 -13.94 15.90 -12.81
CA VAL A 161 -14.78 14.87 -13.41
C VAL A 161 -15.12 13.87 -12.32
N ARG A 162 -16.35 13.86 -11.82
CA ARG A 162 -16.70 13.09 -10.63
C ARG A 162 -18.09 12.46 -10.75
N PRO A 163 -18.25 11.17 -10.43
CA PRO A 163 -19.56 10.53 -10.37
C PRO A 163 -20.44 11.16 -9.28
N TYR A 164 -21.76 11.12 -9.46
CA TYR A 164 -22.75 11.57 -8.47
C TYR A 164 -22.49 11.00 -7.07
N MET A 165 -22.09 9.72 -6.99
CA MET A 165 -21.78 9.06 -5.73
C MET A 165 -20.62 9.70 -4.95
N TYR A 166 -19.70 10.40 -5.62
CA TYR A 166 -18.61 11.12 -4.94
C TYR A 166 -19.17 12.23 -4.03
N ASP A 167 -20.17 12.95 -4.52
CA ASP A 167 -20.84 14.04 -3.80
C ASP A 167 -21.80 13.48 -2.76
N TYR A 168 -22.53 12.40 -3.08
CA TYR A 168 -23.41 11.72 -2.12
C TYR A 168 -22.69 11.26 -0.84
N TYR A 169 -21.43 10.81 -0.96
CA TYR A 169 -20.60 10.39 0.17
C TYR A 169 -19.75 11.52 0.78
N ASP A 170 -19.93 12.77 0.34
CA ASP A 170 -19.16 13.94 0.80
C ASP A 170 -17.63 13.70 0.77
N MET A 171 -17.14 13.07 -0.31
CA MET A 171 -15.73 12.71 -0.45
C MET A 171 -14.80 13.94 -0.57
N ASP A 172 -15.36 15.12 -0.82
CA ASP A 172 -14.65 16.40 -0.77
C ASP A 172 -14.04 16.73 0.60
N ASN A 173 -14.53 16.11 1.68
CA ASN A 173 -13.91 16.21 3.00
C ASN A 173 -12.60 15.41 3.10
N TYR A 174 -12.42 14.39 2.25
CA TYR A 174 -11.29 13.45 2.26
C TYR A 174 -10.70 13.21 0.86
N PRO A 175 -10.27 14.27 0.15
CA PRO A 175 -9.77 14.15 -1.22
C PRO A 175 -8.45 13.35 -1.26
N VAL A 176 -8.27 12.59 -2.34
CA VAL A 176 -7.23 11.55 -2.43
C VAL A 176 -6.18 11.80 -3.52
N GLY A 177 -6.24 12.94 -4.20
CA GLY A 177 -5.41 13.20 -5.36
C GLY A 177 -5.43 14.66 -5.79
N THR A 178 -4.92 14.90 -6.98
CA THR A 178 -4.81 16.22 -7.61
C THR A 178 -5.15 16.14 -9.09
N ASN A 179 -5.80 17.17 -9.62
CA ASN A 179 -5.99 17.30 -11.06
C ASN A 179 -4.63 17.67 -11.68
N ALA A 180 -4.19 16.93 -12.69
CA ALA A 180 -2.93 17.13 -13.37
C ALA A 180 -3.19 17.37 -14.87
N ILE A 181 -2.41 18.26 -15.49
CA ILE A 181 -2.37 18.38 -16.94
C ILE A 181 -1.54 17.22 -17.49
N VAL A 182 -2.15 16.33 -18.25
CA VAL A 182 -1.52 15.12 -18.77
C VAL A 182 -1.43 15.22 -20.28
N ALA A 183 -0.21 15.09 -20.81
CA ALA A 183 0.02 14.93 -22.25
C ALA A 183 0.31 13.46 -22.56
N VAL A 184 -0.44 12.90 -23.51
CA VAL A 184 -0.23 11.54 -24.01
C VAL A 184 0.76 11.60 -25.17
N ILE A 185 2.05 11.43 -24.87
CA ILE A 185 3.14 11.60 -25.83
C ILE A 185 4.33 10.72 -25.47
N SER A 186 5.00 10.16 -26.48
CA SER A 186 6.33 9.58 -26.36
C SER A 186 7.36 10.66 -26.72
N TYR A 187 7.99 11.29 -25.72
CA TYR A 187 8.90 12.41 -25.95
C TYR A 187 10.29 12.19 -25.35
N THR A 188 10.34 11.75 -24.08
CA THR A 188 11.61 11.73 -23.32
C THR A 188 12.41 10.45 -23.52
N GLY A 189 11.77 9.35 -23.92
CA GLY A 189 12.33 8.01 -23.91
C GLY A 189 12.47 7.38 -22.51
N TYR A 190 12.21 8.13 -21.44
CA TYR A 190 12.20 7.66 -20.06
C TYR A 190 10.79 7.29 -19.56
N ASP A 191 9.79 7.38 -20.43
CA ASP A 191 8.37 7.11 -20.21
C ASP A 191 7.94 5.76 -20.79
N MET A 192 8.86 4.90 -21.23
CA MET A 192 8.54 3.57 -21.75
C MET A 192 7.98 2.64 -20.66
N GLU A 193 7.17 1.67 -21.08
CA GLU A 193 6.49 0.72 -20.20
C GLU A 193 5.55 1.40 -19.19
N ASP A 194 5.73 1.15 -17.90
CA ASP A 194 4.93 1.71 -16.80
C ASP A 194 5.58 2.97 -16.23
N ALA A 195 6.53 3.60 -16.94
CA ALA A 195 7.16 4.83 -16.50
C ALA A 195 6.31 6.05 -16.84
N MET A 196 6.41 7.07 -15.99
CA MET A 196 5.86 8.39 -16.28
C MET A 196 6.85 9.47 -15.88
N ILE A 197 6.73 10.60 -16.56
CA ILE A 197 7.54 11.79 -16.31
C ILE A 197 6.67 12.78 -15.55
N VAL A 198 7.26 13.40 -14.53
CA VAL A 198 6.65 14.53 -13.84
C VAL A 198 7.47 15.78 -14.11
N ASN A 199 6.78 16.89 -14.37
CA ASN A 199 7.39 18.19 -14.54
C ASN A 199 8.08 18.62 -13.25
N LYS A 200 9.37 18.91 -13.34
CA LYS A 200 10.21 19.34 -12.22
C LYS A 200 9.70 20.65 -11.61
N ALA A 201 9.24 21.61 -12.41
CA ALA A 201 8.73 22.88 -11.90
C ALA A 201 7.39 22.69 -11.15
N SER A 202 6.50 21.82 -11.65
CA SER A 202 5.27 21.47 -10.94
C SER A 202 5.58 20.80 -9.60
N TRP A 203 6.56 19.89 -9.59
CA TRP A 203 7.07 19.27 -8.37
C TRP A 203 7.64 20.29 -7.37
N GLU A 204 8.49 21.23 -7.81
CA GLU A 204 9.05 22.29 -6.95
C GLU A 204 7.97 23.20 -6.36
N ARG A 205 6.86 23.40 -7.09
CA ARG A 205 5.69 24.18 -6.65
C ARG A 205 4.75 23.40 -5.73
N GLY A 206 5.03 22.14 -5.43
CA GLY A 206 4.30 21.34 -4.45
C GLY A 206 3.38 20.26 -5.02
N PHE A 207 3.52 19.92 -6.32
CA PHE A 207 2.74 18.84 -6.93
C PHE A 207 2.88 17.53 -6.14
N ALA A 208 1.75 17.01 -5.65
CA ALA A 208 1.64 15.79 -4.86
C ALA A 208 2.57 15.70 -3.62
N HIS A 209 2.93 16.84 -3.02
CA HIS A 209 3.66 16.87 -1.75
C HIS A 209 2.86 16.23 -0.63
N GLY A 210 3.54 15.43 0.20
CA GLY A 210 2.91 14.72 1.29
C GLY A 210 3.81 14.60 2.51
N SER A 211 3.22 14.25 3.63
CA SER A 211 3.90 13.98 4.89
C SER A 211 3.45 12.65 5.46
N VAL A 212 4.35 11.99 6.18
CA VAL A 212 4.04 10.78 6.94
C VAL A 212 4.21 11.06 8.41
N TYR A 213 3.15 10.89 9.17
CA TYR A 213 3.17 10.99 10.62
C TYR A 213 3.46 9.61 11.19
N LYS A 214 4.41 9.55 12.12
CA LYS A 214 4.80 8.34 12.85
C LYS A 214 4.72 8.63 14.33
N THR A 215 4.05 7.78 15.07
CA THR A 215 3.90 7.94 16.51
C THR A 215 4.67 6.84 17.23
N GLU A 216 5.42 7.21 18.25
CA GLU A 216 6.10 6.28 19.14
C GLU A 216 5.64 6.52 20.58
N PHE A 217 5.20 5.44 21.23
CA PHE A 217 4.92 5.42 22.66
C PHE A 217 6.19 5.02 23.40
N ILE A 218 6.59 5.84 24.37
CA ILE A 218 7.75 5.61 25.23
C ILE A 218 7.21 5.45 26.64
N ASP A 219 7.19 4.21 27.12
CA ASP A 219 6.83 3.90 28.51
C ASP A 219 8.08 3.47 29.29
N LEU A 220 8.45 4.25 30.30
CA LEU A 220 9.55 3.91 31.20
C LEU A 220 9.20 2.74 32.11
N ALA A 221 7.91 2.43 32.34
CA ALA A 221 7.48 1.30 33.16
C ALA A 221 7.91 -0.05 32.56
N GLU A 222 7.94 -0.17 31.23
CA GLU A 222 8.43 -1.38 30.54
C GLU A 222 9.93 -1.61 30.74
N ARG A 223 10.69 -0.55 31.07
CA ARG A 223 12.14 -0.61 31.30
C ARG A 223 12.51 -0.93 32.74
N ILE A 224 11.54 -0.87 33.65
CA ILE A 224 11.73 -1.21 35.05
C ILE A 224 11.81 -2.73 35.18
N LYS A 225 12.93 -3.24 35.69
CA LYS A 225 12.98 -4.60 36.23
C LYS A 225 12.20 -4.60 37.55
N GLN A 226 11.35 -5.60 37.76
CA GLN A 226 10.45 -5.74 38.93
C GLN A 226 11.02 -5.08 40.21
N GLY A 227 10.35 -4.05 40.71
CA GLY A 227 10.55 -3.49 42.05
C GLY A 227 11.09 -2.06 42.15
N ASP A 228 11.55 -1.42 41.06
CA ASP A 228 12.21 -0.11 41.16
C ASP A 228 11.44 1.01 40.40
N ASP A 229 10.58 1.72 41.13
CA ASP A 229 9.76 2.84 40.63
C ASP A 229 10.50 4.20 40.66
N THR A 230 11.71 4.22 40.09
CA THR A 230 12.67 5.31 40.25
C THR A 230 13.06 6.02 38.94
N LEU A 231 12.57 5.53 37.80
CA LEU A 231 12.82 6.14 36.49
C LEU A 231 11.83 7.29 36.22
N VAL A 232 12.37 8.45 35.88
CA VAL A 232 11.62 9.64 35.47
C VAL A 232 12.24 10.28 34.24
N PHE A 233 11.44 10.85 33.35
CA PHE A 233 11.99 11.68 32.28
C PHE A 233 12.67 12.92 32.87
N GLY A 234 13.78 13.32 32.26
CA GLY A 234 14.54 14.48 32.73
C GLY A 234 15.97 14.50 32.24
N VAL A 235 16.60 15.67 32.38
CA VAL A 235 18.00 15.92 32.05
C VAL A 235 18.81 16.15 33.33
N LYS A 236 20.05 15.62 33.36
CA LYS A 236 21.00 15.96 34.43
C LYS A 236 21.61 17.33 34.14
N PRO A 237 21.60 18.28 35.10
CA PRO A 237 22.21 19.59 34.90
C PRO A 237 23.67 19.50 34.47
N GLY A 238 24.02 20.14 33.36
CA GLY A 238 25.38 20.14 32.81
C GLY A 238 25.73 18.97 31.89
N ASP A 239 24.78 18.11 31.51
CA ASP A 239 25.03 17.05 30.52
C ASP A 239 25.19 17.63 29.11
N THR A 240 26.43 17.62 28.60
CA THR A 240 26.78 18.14 27.28
C THR A 240 26.10 17.39 26.12
N ARG A 241 25.58 16.18 26.35
CA ARG A 241 24.98 15.33 25.30
C ARG A 241 23.63 15.83 24.80
N VAL A 242 22.91 16.60 25.62
CA VAL A 242 21.51 16.98 25.38
C VAL A 242 21.31 18.49 25.16
N VAL A 243 22.38 19.26 25.32
CA VAL A 243 22.39 20.73 25.21
C VAL A 243 21.75 21.19 23.89
N GLN A 244 20.76 22.08 24.00
CA GLN A 244 19.99 22.67 22.89
C GLN A 244 19.14 21.70 22.05
N LYS A 245 19.06 20.41 22.42
CA LYS A 245 18.30 19.39 21.69
C LYS A 245 17.08 18.87 22.46
N LEU A 246 17.23 18.71 23.78
CA LEU A 246 16.15 18.34 24.69
C LEU A 246 15.85 19.49 25.65
N ASP A 247 14.61 19.57 26.09
CA ASP A 247 14.14 20.45 27.15
C ASP A 247 14.48 19.85 28.54
N ASP A 248 14.28 20.62 29.61
CA ASP A 248 14.63 20.23 30.98
C ASP A 248 13.88 18.98 31.46
N ASP A 249 12.70 18.72 30.87
CA ASP A 249 11.87 17.54 31.09
C ASP A 249 12.40 16.26 30.41
N GLY A 250 13.50 16.35 29.64
CA GLY A 250 14.09 15.23 28.92
C GLY A 250 13.42 14.89 27.59
N LEU A 251 12.51 15.73 27.10
CA LEU A 251 11.81 15.57 25.83
C LEU A 251 12.34 16.53 24.76
N PRO A 252 12.15 16.23 23.46
CA PRO A 252 12.60 17.12 22.40
C PRO A 252 11.65 18.30 22.21
N PHE A 253 12.15 19.43 21.73
CA PHE A 253 11.28 20.59 21.42
C PHE A 253 10.30 20.27 20.27
N ILE A 254 9.06 20.73 20.39
CA ILE A 254 8.09 20.68 19.29
C ILE A 254 8.63 21.54 18.13
N GLY A 255 8.65 20.97 16.93
CA GLY A 255 9.27 21.58 15.74
C GLY A 255 10.76 21.28 15.56
N ALA A 256 11.41 20.60 16.51
CA ALA A 256 12.81 20.19 16.37
C ALA A 256 12.99 19.21 15.20
N LYS A 257 14.06 19.41 14.43
CA LYS A 257 14.49 18.47 13.38
C LYS A 257 15.37 17.40 14.02
N LEU A 258 14.96 16.14 13.89
CA LEU A 258 15.72 14.99 14.37
C LEU A 258 16.41 14.28 13.19
N GLN A 259 17.70 14.03 13.36
CA GLN A 259 18.53 13.24 12.45
C GLN A 259 19.06 11.98 13.15
N HIS A 260 19.55 11.03 12.37
CA HIS A 260 20.12 9.80 12.92
C HIS A 260 21.24 10.10 13.91
N GLY A 261 21.11 9.60 15.14
CA GLY A 261 22.08 9.84 16.21
C GLY A 261 21.85 11.12 17.03
N ASP A 262 20.83 11.93 16.73
CA ASP A 262 20.43 13.03 17.62
C ASP A 262 19.85 12.49 18.94
N PRO A 263 19.99 13.22 20.07
CA PRO A 263 19.27 12.91 21.30
C PRO A 263 17.77 12.93 21.06
N TYR A 264 17.06 11.86 21.42
CA TYR A 264 15.62 11.72 21.20
C TYR A 264 14.81 11.94 22.47
N TYR A 265 15.22 11.31 23.57
CA TYR A 265 14.72 11.59 24.92
C TYR A 265 15.74 11.15 25.97
N SER A 266 15.64 11.74 27.15
CA SER A 266 16.46 11.44 28.32
C SER A 266 15.59 11.05 29.50
N TYR A 267 16.10 10.13 30.31
CA TYR A 267 15.50 9.77 31.59
C TYR A 267 16.59 9.54 32.64
N LEU A 268 16.22 9.77 33.90
CA LEU A 268 17.07 9.69 35.07
C LEU A 268 16.60 8.56 35.97
N ASN A 269 17.55 7.91 36.64
CA ASN A 269 17.23 7.06 37.77
C ASN A 269 17.43 7.86 39.08
N LEU A 270 16.34 8.07 39.84
CA LEU A 270 16.37 8.82 41.09
C LEU A 270 17.16 8.12 42.21
N SER A 271 17.28 6.79 42.19
CA SER A 271 18.02 6.05 43.22
C SER A 271 19.54 6.10 43.01
N THR A 272 20.01 6.04 41.76
CA THR A 272 21.44 6.04 41.43
C THR A 272 21.97 7.40 40.97
N GLY A 273 21.11 8.33 40.58
CA GLY A 273 21.50 9.62 39.98
C GLY A 273 22.11 9.49 38.57
N GLU A 274 21.98 8.32 37.94
CA GLU A 274 22.46 8.04 36.59
C GLU A 274 21.49 8.60 35.53
N SER A 275 22.05 9.11 34.42
CA SER A 275 21.29 9.66 33.30
C SER A 275 21.46 8.80 32.05
N PHE A 276 20.33 8.49 31.41
CA PHE A 276 20.28 7.68 30.21
C PHE A 276 19.69 8.50 29.07
N VAL A 277 20.47 8.67 28.00
CA VAL A 277 20.05 9.35 26.78
C VAL A 277 19.78 8.30 25.70
N THR A 278 18.57 8.31 25.16
CA THR A 278 18.22 7.48 24.00
C THR A 278 18.36 8.33 22.74
N TYR A 279 19.09 7.82 21.76
CA TYR A 279 19.31 8.50 20.48
C TYR A 279 18.32 8.04 19.41
N TYR A 280 18.02 8.93 18.47
CA TYR A 280 17.13 8.67 17.36
C TYR A 280 17.75 7.66 16.38
N LYS A 281 17.11 6.48 16.23
CA LYS A 281 17.67 5.35 15.47
C LYS A 281 17.26 5.32 14.01
N SER A 282 16.18 5.98 13.62
CA SER A 282 15.71 6.01 12.24
C SER A 282 16.71 6.76 11.35
N LYS A 283 16.83 6.34 10.09
CA LYS A 283 17.65 7.02 9.08
C LYS A 283 16.92 8.17 8.40
N GLU A 284 15.61 8.26 8.61
CA GLU A 284 14.78 9.28 8.00
C GLU A 284 14.72 10.51 8.89
N ASN A 285 15.11 11.66 8.35
CA ASN A 285 14.97 12.92 9.07
C ASN A 285 13.49 13.22 9.32
N CYS A 286 13.15 13.63 10.53
CA CYS A 286 11.79 13.99 10.90
C CYS A 286 11.75 15.31 11.67
N ILE A 287 10.53 15.82 11.83
CA ILE A 287 10.22 16.99 12.64
C ILE A 287 9.31 16.52 13.77
N VAL A 288 9.59 16.90 15.01
CA VAL A 288 8.68 16.64 16.14
C VAL A 288 7.40 17.47 15.93
N ASP A 289 6.25 16.81 15.83
CA ASP A 289 4.97 17.45 15.49
C ASP A 289 4.12 17.69 16.74
N ASN A 290 4.00 16.69 17.61
CA ASN A 290 3.27 16.78 18.87
C ASN A 290 3.87 15.84 19.92
N ILE A 291 3.78 16.21 21.19
CA ILE A 291 4.14 15.38 22.33
C ILE A 291 2.98 15.35 23.30
N LYS A 292 2.47 14.15 23.61
CA LYS A 292 1.38 13.93 24.54
C LYS A 292 1.91 13.19 25.77
N VAL A 293 1.71 13.78 26.93
CA VAL A 293 2.01 13.14 28.21
C VAL A 293 0.85 12.23 28.59
N CYS A 294 1.13 10.95 28.80
CA CYS A 294 0.13 9.95 29.13
C CYS A 294 0.22 9.60 30.62
N SER A 295 -0.88 9.84 31.34
CA SER A 295 -1.08 9.41 32.73
C SER A 295 -2.03 8.22 32.78
N ASN A 296 -2.14 7.59 33.95
CA ASN A 296 -3.20 6.63 34.24
C ASN A 296 -4.56 7.30 34.45
N ASP A 297 -5.63 6.50 34.34
CA ASP A 297 -7.02 6.93 34.50
C ASP A 297 -7.32 7.46 35.92
N THR A 298 -6.52 7.09 36.92
CA THR A 298 -6.71 7.52 38.31
C THR A 298 -6.14 8.91 38.61
N GLY A 299 -5.49 9.56 37.63
CA GLY A 299 -4.92 10.91 37.79
C GLY A 299 -3.75 11.00 38.79
N SER A 300 -3.31 9.85 39.32
CA SER A 300 -2.19 9.71 40.27
C SER A 300 -0.93 9.17 39.60
N GLY A 301 -0.97 9.04 38.28
CA GLY A 301 0.09 8.48 37.46
C GLY A 301 1.33 9.36 37.49
N LYS A 302 2.48 8.74 37.72
CA LYS A 302 3.77 9.41 37.57
C LYS A 302 4.07 9.64 36.09
N PHE A 303 4.81 10.72 35.80
CA PHE A 303 5.28 11.06 34.46
C PHE A 303 6.24 10.00 33.91
N LYS A 304 5.68 8.98 33.24
CA LYS A 304 6.41 7.79 32.76
C LYS A 304 6.10 7.36 31.35
N CYS A 305 4.95 7.75 30.83
CA CYS A 305 4.53 7.42 29.48
C CYS A 305 4.37 8.70 28.67
N VAL A 306 5.07 8.76 27.54
CA VAL A 306 5.00 9.88 26.61
C VAL A 306 4.79 9.33 25.20
N CYS A 307 3.90 9.97 24.47
CA CYS A 307 3.62 9.70 23.08
C CYS A 307 4.22 10.84 22.23
N ILE A 308 5.24 10.52 21.43
CA ILE A 308 5.89 11.48 20.53
C ILE A 308 5.42 11.21 19.11
N THR A 309 4.74 12.17 18.49
CA THR A 309 4.36 12.15 17.09
C THR A 309 5.37 12.93 16.26
N MET A 310 5.96 12.27 15.28
CA MET A 310 6.95 12.81 14.36
C MET A 310 6.35 12.94 12.96
N ARG A 311 6.60 14.07 12.29
CA ARG A 311 6.25 14.30 10.90
C ARG A 311 7.48 14.14 10.00
N VAL A 312 7.40 13.21 9.07
CA VAL A 312 8.42 12.98 8.04
C VAL A 312 7.93 13.63 6.73
N PRO A 313 8.57 14.70 6.23
CA PRO A 313 8.23 15.27 4.94
C PRO A 313 8.61 14.29 3.82
N ARG A 314 7.67 14.03 2.91
CA ARG A 314 7.79 13.05 1.83
C ARG A 314 7.38 13.66 0.50
N ASN A 315 8.29 14.40 -0.11
CA ASN A 315 8.08 14.85 -1.49
C ASN A 315 8.16 13.64 -2.43
N PRO A 316 7.48 13.66 -3.60
CA PRO A 316 7.63 12.62 -4.61
C PRO A 316 9.09 12.45 -5.00
N THR A 317 9.58 11.20 -4.98
CA THR A 317 10.94 10.87 -5.41
C THR A 317 10.91 9.90 -6.58
N ILE A 318 11.98 9.86 -7.38
CA ILE A 318 12.12 8.90 -8.47
C ILE A 318 11.87 7.48 -7.95
N GLY A 319 11.00 6.76 -8.65
CA GLY A 319 10.54 5.43 -8.31
C GLY A 319 9.20 5.39 -7.54
N ASP A 320 8.75 6.52 -6.99
CA ASP A 320 7.41 6.61 -6.39
C ASP A 320 6.32 6.33 -7.44
N LYS A 321 5.19 5.82 -6.95
CA LYS A 321 4.11 5.33 -7.80
C LYS A 321 2.94 6.28 -7.79
N PHE A 322 2.47 6.60 -8.98
CA PHE A 322 1.26 7.37 -9.23
C PHE A 322 0.28 6.50 -10.01
N ALA A 323 -1.01 6.82 -9.93
CA ALA A 323 -2.03 6.16 -10.72
C ALA A 323 -3.12 7.17 -11.10
N SER A 324 -3.65 7.06 -12.32
CA SER A 324 -4.95 7.67 -12.64
C SER A 324 -6.07 6.83 -12.02
N ARG A 325 -7.31 7.33 -12.07
CA ARG A 325 -8.49 6.58 -11.63
C ARG A 325 -8.91 5.44 -12.55
N HIS A 326 -8.10 5.08 -13.55
CA HIS A 326 -8.40 4.02 -14.52
C HIS A 326 -7.52 2.77 -14.35
N GLY A 327 -6.92 2.60 -13.16
CA GLY A 327 -5.96 1.51 -12.94
C GLY A 327 -4.67 1.67 -13.73
N GLN A 328 -4.39 2.88 -14.23
CA GLN A 328 -3.19 3.23 -14.98
C GLN A 328 -2.09 3.65 -14.00
N LYS A 329 -1.42 2.65 -13.45
CA LYS A 329 -0.30 2.86 -12.54
C LYS A 329 0.97 3.14 -13.33
N GLY A 330 1.72 4.14 -12.90
CA GLY A 330 3.07 4.34 -13.37
C GLY A 330 4.05 4.78 -12.30
N ILE A 331 5.32 4.60 -12.61
CA ILE A 331 6.46 4.88 -11.75
C ILE A 331 7.06 6.20 -12.24
N LEU A 332 7.25 7.15 -11.32
CA LEU A 332 7.98 8.37 -11.62
C LEU A 332 9.42 8.01 -12.01
N SER A 333 9.76 8.07 -13.29
CA SER A 333 11.10 7.69 -13.78
C SER A 333 12.07 8.86 -13.70
N ARG A 334 11.61 10.06 -14.05
CA ARG A 334 12.43 11.28 -14.02
C ARG A 334 11.59 12.51 -13.74
N LEU A 335 12.18 13.44 -12.99
CA LEU A 335 11.73 14.82 -12.91
C LEU A 335 12.33 15.58 -14.09
N TRP A 336 11.50 15.97 -15.05
CA TRP A 336 11.97 16.61 -16.28
C TRP A 336 11.93 18.13 -16.16
N PRO A 337 13.03 18.85 -16.49
CA PRO A 337 13.06 20.32 -16.42
C PRO A 337 11.96 20.94 -17.28
N ALA A 338 11.31 22.00 -16.77
CA ALA A 338 10.21 22.63 -17.49
C ALA A 338 10.66 23.28 -18.80
N GLU A 339 11.90 23.78 -18.89
CA GLU A 339 12.47 24.30 -20.14
C GLU A 339 12.54 23.25 -21.26
N ASP A 340 12.75 21.97 -20.91
CA ASP A 340 12.90 20.89 -21.87
C ASP A 340 11.58 20.16 -22.18
N MET A 341 10.52 20.45 -21.42
CA MET A 341 9.19 19.84 -21.61
C MET A 341 8.53 20.38 -22.89
N PRO A 342 7.66 19.59 -23.55
CA PRO A 342 6.86 20.14 -24.63
C PRO A 342 5.81 21.12 -24.07
N PHE A 343 5.49 22.18 -24.80
CA PHE A 343 4.56 23.22 -24.39
C PHE A 343 3.50 23.50 -25.46
N THR A 344 2.32 23.92 -25.05
CA THR A 344 1.19 24.24 -25.96
C THR A 344 1.33 25.63 -26.58
N GLU A 345 0.50 25.94 -27.59
CA GLU A 345 0.36 27.29 -28.18
C GLU A 345 0.09 28.38 -27.12
N SER A 346 -0.66 28.04 -26.07
CA SER A 346 -0.97 28.93 -24.95
C SER A 346 0.18 29.07 -23.93
N GLY A 347 1.30 28.35 -24.13
CA GLY A 347 2.44 28.33 -23.23
C GLY A 347 2.27 27.44 -22.01
N MET A 348 1.25 26.58 -21.98
CA MET A 348 1.08 25.61 -20.88
C MET A 348 2.07 24.47 -21.03
N VAL A 349 2.64 24.05 -19.90
CA VAL A 349 3.54 22.89 -19.81
C VAL A 349 2.82 21.80 -19.02
N PRO A 350 2.70 20.57 -19.53
CA PRO A 350 2.00 19.50 -18.82
C PRO A 350 2.71 19.14 -17.51
N ASP A 351 1.95 18.67 -16.53
CA ASP A 351 2.47 18.19 -15.25
C ASP A 351 3.01 16.77 -15.37
N ILE A 352 2.35 15.95 -16.19
CA ILE A 352 2.69 14.54 -16.42
C ILE A 352 2.79 14.26 -17.91
N LEU A 353 3.85 13.58 -18.33
CA LEU A 353 3.88 12.91 -19.63
C LEU A 353 3.56 11.43 -19.43
N PHE A 354 2.58 10.96 -20.20
CA PHE A 354 2.16 9.58 -20.20
C PHE A 354 2.34 8.98 -21.58
N ASN A 355 2.92 7.78 -21.64
CA ASN A 355 3.27 7.16 -22.91
C ASN A 355 2.04 6.56 -23.61
N PRO A 356 1.78 6.89 -24.90
CA PRO A 356 0.67 6.34 -25.68
C PRO A 356 0.68 4.81 -25.78
N HIS A 357 1.85 4.15 -25.76
CA HIS A 357 1.97 2.69 -25.78
C HIS A 357 1.34 2.03 -24.54
N GLY A 358 1.06 2.80 -23.50
CA GLY A 358 0.35 2.32 -22.31
C GLY A 358 -1.13 2.02 -22.54
N PHE A 359 -1.77 2.52 -23.61
CA PHE A 359 -3.20 2.37 -23.88
C PHE A 359 -3.60 1.08 -24.63
N PRO A 360 -2.95 0.67 -25.74
CA PRO A 360 -3.45 -0.44 -26.57
C PRO A 360 -3.63 -1.76 -25.83
N SER A 361 -2.71 -2.12 -24.94
CA SER A 361 -2.77 -3.35 -24.15
C SER A 361 -3.70 -3.27 -22.93
N ARG A 362 -4.08 -2.06 -22.52
CA ARG A 362 -4.86 -1.81 -21.30
C ARG A 362 -6.29 -1.43 -21.56
N MET A 363 -6.59 -0.87 -22.73
CA MET A 363 -7.92 -0.49 -23.17
C MET A 363 -8.65 0.36 -22.12
N THR A 364 -7.94 1.34 -21.55
CA THR A 364 -8.43 2.29 -20.54
C THR A 364 -8.97 3.56 -21.21
N ILE A 365 -10.00 3.39 -22.04
CA ILE A 365 -10.58 4.49 -22.84
C ILE A 365 -11.23 5.55 -21.95
N GLY A 366 -11.75 5.15 -20.78
CA GLY A 366 -12.31 6.08 -19.80
C GLY A 366 -11.33 7.19 -19.39
N MET A 367 -10.02 6.94 -19.40
CA MET A 367 -9.00 7.96 -19.08
C MET A 367 -8.90 9.04 -20.16
N LEU A 368 -9.11 8.67 -21.43
CA LEU A 368 -9.13 9.63 -22.53
C LEU A 368 -10.40 10.49 -22.45
N ILE A 369 -11.54 9.87 -22.13
CA ILE A 369 -12.80 10.59 -21.90
C ILE A 369 -12.66 11.53 -20.69
N GLU A 370 -12.07 11.07 -19.58
CA GLU A 370 -11.77 11.89 -18.40
C GLU A 370 -10.89 13.08 -18.78
N SER A 371 -9.87 12.88 -19.62
CA SER A 371 -8.98 13.96 -20.08
C SER A 371 -9.71 15.06 -20.83
N MET A 372 -10.61 14.70 -21.76
CA MET A 372 -11.44 15.66 -22.51
C MET A 372 -12.45 16.37 -21.60
N ALA A 373 -13.15 15.60 -20.77
CA ALA A 373 -14.12 16.12 -19.81
C ALA A 373 -13.45 17.07 -18.83
N GLY A 374 -12.31 16.70 -18.24
CA GLY A 374 -11.57 17.53 -17.28
C GLY A 374 -11.07 18.83 -17.88
N LYS A 375 -10.64 18.79 -19.15
CA LYS A 375 -10.26 19.99 -19.90
C LYS A 375 -11.46 20.91 -20.13
N SER A 376 -12.59 20.37 -20.58
CA SER A 376 -13.84 21.10 -20.75
C SER A 376 -14.32 21.72 -19.42
N ALA A 377 -14.28 20.95 -18.33
CA ALA A 377 -14.61 21.40 -16.97
C ALA A 377 -13.76 22.60 -16.54
N ALA A 378 -12.44 22.53 -16.77
CA ALA A 378 -11.53 23.61 -16.42
C ALA A 378 -11.80 24.90 -17.22
N LEU A 379 -12.20 24.79 -18.49
CA LEU A 379 -12.46 25.94 -19.36
C LEU A 379 -13.80 26.62 -19.06
N HIS A 380 -14.84 25.84 -18.81
CA HIS A 380 -16.19 26.35 -18.56
C HIS A 380 -16.48 26.63 -17.07
N GLY A 381 -15.56 26.24 -16.17
CA GLY A 381 -15.76 26.37 -14.71
C GLY A 381 -16.85 25.42 -14.18
N LEU A 382 -16.96 24.23 -14.78
CA LEU A 382 -17.98 23.23 -14.46
C LEU A 382 -17.36 21.99 -13.81
N CYS A 383 -18.18 21.21 -13.11
CA CYS A 383 -17.85 19.84 -12.73
C CYS A 383 -18.71 18.90 -13.57
N HIS A 384 -18.09 17.90 -14.22
CA HIS A 384 -18.81 16.95 -15.07
C HIS A 384 -19.15 15.67 -14.31
N ASP A 385 -20.40 15.22 -14.48
CA ASP A 385 -20.81 13.91 -13.99
C ASP A 385 -20.17 12.81 -14.84
N ALA A 386 -19.60 11.83 -14.15
CA ALA A 386 -18.93 10.69 -14.75
C ALA A 386 -19.47 9.34 -14.23
N THR A 387 -20.70 9.35 -13.74
CA THR A 387 -21.41 8.14 -13.32
C THR A 387 -21.49 7.17 -14.51
N PRO A 388 -21.17 5.88 -14.32
CA PRO A 388 -21.25 4.87 -15.39
C PRO A 388 -22.67 4.76 -15.96
N PHE A 389 -22.78 4.36 -17.23
CA PHE A 389 -24.04 4.08 -17.93
C PHE A 389 -24.92 5.31 -18.27
N ILE A 390 -24.39 6.53 -18.15
CA ILE A 390 -25.09 7.76 -18.59
C ILE A 390 -25.05 7.91 -20.11
N PHE A 391 -23.89 7.62 -20.71
CA PHE A 391 -23.67 7.73 -22.14
C PHE A 391 -24.05 6.42 -22.84
N SER A 392 -24.52 6.53 -24.08
CA SER A 392 -24.92 5.41 -24.92
C SER A 392 -24.20 5.46 -26.27
N GLU A 393 -24.42 4.46 -27.12
CA GLU A 393 -23.87 4.48 -28.49
C GLU A 393 -24.48 5.60 -29.34
N GLU A 394 -25.73 6.00 -29.06
CA GLU A 394 -26.42 7.10 -29.76
C GLU A 394 -26.06 8.48 -29.21
N ASN A 395 -25.71 8.57 -27.93
CA ASN A 395 -25.26 9.80 -27.27
C ASN A 395 -23.87 9.55 -26.66
N SER A 396 -22.85 9.67 -27.51
CA SER A 396 -21.49 9.32 -27.15
C SER A 396 -20.83 10.41 -26.28
N ALA A 397 -20.05 9.98 -25.28
CA ALA A 397 -19.28 10.91 -24.45
C ALA A 397 -18.28 11.75 -25.27
N LEU A 398 -17.75 11.17 -26.36
CA LEU A 398 -16.81 11.84 -27.25
C LEU A 398 -17.45 13.07 -27.92
N GLU A 399 -18.64 12.91 -28.51
CA GLU A 399 -19.34 14.02 -29.18
C GLU A 399 -19.78 15.09 -28.18
N TYR A 400 -20.30 14.67 -27.03
CA TYR A 400 -20.71 15.59 -25.96
C TYR A 400 -19.56 16.49 -25.50
N PHE A 401 -18.43 15.91 -25.08
CA PHE A 401 -17.27 16.69 -24.64
C PHE A 401 -16.55 17.38 -25.80
N GLY A 402 -16.57 16.81 -27.01
CA GLY A 402 -15.97 17.40 -28.20
C GLY A 402 -16.63 18.69 -28.64
N GLU A 403 -17.97 18.76 -28.65
CA GLU A 403 -18.69 20.01 -28.94
C GLU A 403 -18.44 21.07 -27.85
N MET A 404 -18.33 20.67 -26.57
CA MET A 404 -17.97 21.60 -25.49
C MET A 404 -16.56 22.18 -25.64
N LEU A 405 -15.59 21.36 -26.06
CA LEU A 405 -14.22 21.82 -26.32
C LEU A 405 -14.17 22.77 -27.51
N LYS A 406 -14.91 22.45 -28.58
CA LYS A 406 -15.05 23.32 -29.75
C LYS A 406 -15.69 24.66 -29.41
N ALA A 407 -16.72 24.66 -28.54
CA ALA A 407 -17.32 25.88 -28.03
C ALA A 407 -16.35 26.75 -27.22
N ALA A 408 -15.36 26.14 -26.56
CA ALA A 408 -14.29 26.83 -25.85
C ALA A 408 -13.10 27.24 -26.76
N GLY A 409 -13.15 26.95 -28.07
CA GLY A 409 -12.09 27.29 -29.02
C GLY A 409 -10.96 26.26 -29.12
N TYR A 410 -11.12 25.07 -28.55
CA TYR A 410 -10.16 23.96 -28.65
C TYR A 410 -10.55 22.96 -29.75
N ASN A 411 -9.62 22.06 -30.09
CA ASN A 411 -9.91 20.97 -31.02
C ASN A 411 -10.99 20.05 -30.46
N PHE A 412 -11.92 19.65 -31.31
CA PHE A 412 -13.01 18.71 -31.00
C PHE A 412 -12.51 17.38 -30.38
N TYR A 413 -11.39 16.84 -30.85
CA TYR A 413 -10.81 15.60 -30.35
C TYR A 413 -9.93 15.77 -29.11
N GLY A 414 -9.82 16.98 -28.55
CA GLY A 414 -9.00 17.26 -27.38
C GLY A 414 -7.49 17.33 -27.63
N THR A 415 -7.05 17.24 -28.89
CA THR A 415 -5.64 17.41 -29.28
C THR A 415 -5.25 18.88 -29.35
N GLU A 416 -3.98 19.19 -29.13
CA GLU A 416 -3.41 20.53 -29.28
C GLU A 416 -2.06 20.46 -30.00
N ARG A 417 -1.70 21.56 -30.66
CA ARG A 417 -0.34 21.76 -31.18
C ARG A 417 0.62 21.98 -30.03
N LEU A 418 1.65 21.16 -29.98
CA LEU A 418 2.72 21.26 -29.00
C LEU A 418 4.05 21.54 -29.72
N TYR A 419 4.93 22.24 -29.03
CA TYR A 419 6.28 22.56 -29.46
C TYR A 419 7.27 21.81 -28.58
N SER A 420 8.37 21.35 -29.15
CA SER A 420 9.44 20.71 -28.39
C SER A 420 10.19 21.75 -27.56
N GLY A 421 10.32 21.52 -26.25
CA GLY A 421 11.17 22.36 -25.40
C GLY A 421 12.67 22.24 -25.72
N ILE A 422 13.10 21.13 -26.35
CA ILE A 422 14.51 20.91 -26.69
C ILE A 422 14.90 21.63 -27.98
N SER A 423 14.13 21.47 -29.04
CA SER A 423 14.46 22.03 -30.37
C SER A 423 13.74 23.35 -30.67
N GLY A 424 12.69 23.68 -29.93
CA GLY A 424 11.86 24.86 -30.14
C GLY A 424 10.96 24.77 -31.38
N VAL A 425 10.93 23.65 -32.09
CA VAL A 425 10.08 23.46 -33.28
C VAL A 425 8.75 22.82 -32.92
N GLU A 426 7.75 23.07 -33.76
CA GLU A 426 6.44 22.41 -33.69
C GLU A 426 6.61 20.89 -33.89
N LEU A 427 5.85 20.11 -33.11
CA LEU A 427 5.79 18.65 -33.28
C LEU A 427 5.00 18.28 -34.54
N GLU A 428 5.30 17.12 -35.13
CA GLU A 428 4.71 16.70 -36.42
C GLU A 428 3.18 16.48 -36.36
N ALA A 429 2.65 16.13 -35.19
CA ALA A 429 1.23 15.88 -34.99
C ALA A 429 0.71 16.56 -33.72
N ASP A 430 -0.58 16.91 -33.75
CA ASP A 430 -1.27 17.40 -32.56
C ASP A 430 -1.29 16.32 -31.47
N ILE A 431 -0.98 16.73 -30.24
CA ILE A 431 -0.84 15.83 -29.10
C ILE A 431 -2.10 15.89 -28.25
N PHE A 432 -2.56 14.72 -27.82
CA PHE A 432 -3.68 14.62 -26.90
C PHE A 432 -3.28 15.11 -25.51
N ILE A 433 -3.90 16.20 -25.06
CA ILE A 433 -3.63 16.86 -23.78
C ILE A 433 -4.93 17.27 -23.10
N GLY A 434 -5.03 16.98 -21.80
CA GLY A 434 -6.18 17.36 -21.00
C GLY A 434 -5.93 17.19 -19.51
N VAL A 435 -6.99 17.25 -18.72
CA VAL A 435 -6.91 17.26 -17.26
C VAL A 435 -7.41 15.93 -16.72
N VAL A 436 -6.56 15.21 -15.98
CA VAL A 436 -6.88 13.90 -15.39
C VAL A 436 -6.59 13.93 -13.91
N TYR A 437 -7.46 13.31 -13.10
CA TYR A 437 -7.25 13.22 -11.66
C TYR A 437 -6.26 12.11 -11.30
N TYR A 438 -5.16 12.50 -10.67
CA TYR A 438 -4.06 11.61 -10.33
C TYR A 438 -3.94 11.37 -8.82
N GLN A 439 -3.59 10.13 -8.49
CA GLN A 439 -3.47 9.61 -7.13
C GLN A 439 -2.02 9.20 -6.86
N ARG A 440 -1.47 9.59 -5.70
CA ARG A 440 -0.12 9.17 -5.26
C ARG A 440 -0.23 7.98 -4.32
N LEU A 441 0.47 6.88 -4.63
CA LEU A 441 0.39 5.65 -3.83
C LEU A 441 1.34 5.69 -2.62
N ARG A 442 0.91 5.12 -1.49
CA ARG A 442 1.65 5.13 -0.21
C ARG A 442 2.95 4.30 -0.21
N HIS A 443 3.12 3.39 -1.16
CA HIS A 443 4.29 2.49 -1.24
C HIS A 443 5.48 3.18 -1.91
N MET A 444 6.17 4.01 -1.13
CA MET A 444 7.32 4.81 -1.56
C MET A 444 8.60 3.98 -1.75
N VAL A 445 9.53 4.49 -2.56
CA VAL A 445 10.80 3.79 -2.87
C VAL A 445 11.85 3.93 -1.77
N SER A 446 11.81 5.03 -1.03
CA SER A 446 12.60 5.21 0.20
C SER A 446 12.50 4.03 1.17
N ASP A 447 11.37 3.33 1.15
CA ASP A 447 11.07 2.24 2.09
C ASP A 447 11.65 0.90 1.62
N LYS A 448 12.23 0.84 0.41
CA LYS A 448 12.65 -0.40 -0.24
C LYS A 448 14.15 -0.58 -0.41
N PHE A 449 14.91 0.51 -0.59
CA PHE A 449 16.34 0.38 -0.89
C PHE A 449 17.12 -0.18 0.32
N GLN A 450 17.96 -1.18 0.10
CA GLN A 450 18.82 -1.74 1.13
C GLN A 450 20.22 -1.96 0.58
N VAL A 451 21.22 -1.66 1.41
CA VAL A 451 22.64 -1.84 1.11
C VAL A 451 23.31 -2.42 2.35
N ARG A 452 24.21 -3.39 2.12
CA ARG A 452 25.04 -4.00 3.15
C ARG A 452 26.42 -4.25 2.58
N THR A 453 27.44 -3.82 3.32
CA THR A 453 28.85 -4.20 3.08
C THR A 453 29.22 -5.31 4.06
N THR A 454 29.22 -5.01 5.35
CA THR A 454 29.34 -5.94 6.47
C THR A 454 28.22 -5.66 7.47
N GLY A 455 28.06 -6.50 8.49
CA GLY A 455 27.02 -6.27 9.50
C GLY A 455 26.87 -7.42 10.45
N ALA A 456 25.89 -7.29 11.33
CA ALA A 456 25.55 -8.31 12.31
C ALA A 456 25.29 -9.67 11.63
N ARG A 457 25.75 -10.71 12.31
CA ARG A 457 25.60 -12.11 11.92
C ARG A 457 24.79 -12.84 12.97
N ASP A 458 24.06 -13.84 12.52
CA ASP A 458 23.34 -14.73 13.39
C ASP A 458 24.33 -15.53 14.26
N LYS A 459 23.99 -15.75 15.53
CA LYS A 459 24.91 -16.41 16.47
C LYS A 459 25.04 -17.91 16.19
N VAL A 460 24.02 -18.54 15.64
CA VAL A 460 23.97 -20.00 15.41
C VAL A 460 24.61 -20.35 14.07
N THR A 461 24.25 -19.62 13.02
CA THR A 461 24.69 -19.92 11.63
C THR A 461 25.89 -19.09 11.20
N ASN A 462 26.22 -18.01 11.91
CA ASN A 462 27.21 -17.01 11.51
C ASN A 462 26.94 -16.39 10.12
N GLN A 463 25.70 -16.49 9.64
CA GLN A 463 25.26 -15.89 8.39
C GLN A 463 24.72 -14.47 8.61
N PRO A 464 24.70 -13.62 7.57
CA PRO A 464 24.01 -12.33 7.61
C PRO A 464 22.57 -12.41 8.16
N LEU A 465 22.25 -11.60 9.17
CA LEU A 465 20.88 -11.50 9.68
C LEU A 465 19.90 -11.02 8.61
N GLY A 466 18.63 -11.41 8.72
CA GLY A 466 17.55 -10.89 7.89
C GLY A 466 17.01 -9.56 8.41
N GLY A 467 16.62 -8.68 7.49
CA GLY A 467 15.84 -7.48 7.81
C GLY A 467 16.59 -6.16 7.61
N ARG A 468 15.91 -5.21 6.97
CA ARG A 468 16.47 -3.90 6.60
C ARG A 468 16.93 -3.06 7.80
N ASN A 469 16.15 -3.08 8.89
CA ASN A 469 16.41 -2.26 10.09
C ASN A 469 17.72 -2.65 10.80
N VAL A 470 18.14 -3.91 10.67
CA VAL A 470 19.39 -4.42 11.25
C VAL A 470 20.53 -4.49 10.23
N GLN A 471 20.37 -3.83 9.07
CA GLN A 471 21.31 -3.90 7.95
C GLN A 471 21.56 -5.35 7.51
N GLY A 472 20.45 -6.09 7.41
CA GLY A 472 20.44 -7.50 7.04
C GLY A 472 20.98 -7.75 5.63
N GLY A 473 21.42 -8.99 5.40
CA GLY A 473 21.91 -9.43 4.09
C GLY A 473 20.78 -9.66 3.10
N ILE A 474 21.12 -9.56 1.80
CA ILE A 474 20.25 -10.02 0.73
C ILE A 474 20.38 -11.54 0.67
N ARG A 475 19.24 -12.23 0.64
CA ARG A 475 19.23 -13.69 0.50
C ARG A 475 19.64 -14.06 -0.92
N PHE A 476 20.61 -14.96 -1.02
CA PHE A 476 20.95 -15.66 -2.26
C PHE A 476 20.33 -17.06 -2.18
N GLY A 477 19.29 -17.31 -2.97
CA GLY A 477 18.46 -18.51 -2.90
C GLY A 477 18.91 -19.61 -3.86
N GLU A 478 18.07 -20.65 -3.93
CA GLU A 478 18.30 -21.80 -4.80
C GLU A 478 18.21 -21.44 -6.28
N MET A 479 17.28 -20.57 -6.66
CA MET A 479 17.13 -20.11 -8.05
C MET A 479 18.39 -19.37 -8.53
N GLU A 480 18.96 -18.50 -7.69
CA GLU A 480 20.20 -17.78 -8.03
C GLU A 480 21.42 -18.71 -8.06
N ARG A 481 21.45 -19.73 -7.20
CA ARG A 481 22.47 -20.80 -7.24
C ARG A 481 22.43 -21.54 -8.57
N ASP A 482 21.24 -21.97 -8.99
CA ASP A 482 21.07 -22.77 -10.20
C ASP A 482 21.40 -21.96 -11.46
N ALA A 483 21.08 -20.66 -11.47
CA ALA A 483 21.50 -19.74 -12.52
C ALA A 483 23.04 -19.66 -12.64
N LEU A 484 23.77 -19.51 -11.53
CA LEU A 484 25.24 -19.46 -11.56
C LEU A 484 25.88 -20.81 -11.94
N LEU A 485 25.27 -21.93 -11.54
CA LEU A 485 25.69 -23.26 -11.95
C LEU A 485 25.53 -23.45 -13.46
N ALA A 486 24.39 -23.04 -14.03
CA ALA A 486 24.13 -23.10 -15.47
C ALA A 486 25.12 -22.26 -16.29
N HIS A 487 25.53 -21.09 -15.77
CA HIS A 487 26.58 -20.27 -16.38
C HIS A 487 28.00 -20.85 -16.23
N GLY A 488 28.20 -21.89 -15.42
CA GLY A 488 29.53 -22.45 -15.15
C GLY A 488 30.44 -21.53 -14.34
N THR A 489 29.91 -20.48 -13.71
CA THR A 489 30.70 -19.48 -12.97
C THR A 489 30.99 -19.94 -11.54
N SER A 490 31.80 -20.99 -11.40
CA SER A 490 32.13 -21.63 -10.12
C SER A 490 32.75 -20.67 -9.09
N PHE A 491 33.61 -19.74 -9.53
CA PHE A 491 34.22 -18.74 -8.64
C PHE A 491 33.20 -17.77 -8.05
N LEU A 492 32.20 -17.32 -8.83
CA LEU A 492 31.14 -16.44 -8.32
C LEU A 492 30.23 -17.19 -7.35
N LEU A 493 29.93 -18.46 -7.64
CA LEU A 493 29.13 -19.30 -6.76
C LEU A 493 29.83 -19.48 -5.40
N HIS A 494 31.11 -19.84 -5.42
CA HIS A 494 31.93 -19.96 -4.22
C HIS A 494 32.06 -18.61 -3.49
N ASP A 495 32.18 -17.50 -4.21
CA ASP A 495 32.24 -16.20 -3.56
C ASP A 495 30.94 -15.85 -2.80
N ARG A 496 29.78 -16.03 -3.43
CA ARG A 496 28.48 -15.65 -2.86
C ARG A 496 28.01 -16.60 -1.75
N LEU A 497 28.14 -17.91 -1.94
CA LEU A 497 27.64 -18.90 -0.99
C LEU A 497 28.62 -19.19 0.16
N PHE A 498 29.91 -18.89 0.00
CA PHE A 498 30.92 -19.20 1.00
C PHE A 498 31.70 -17.97 1.48
N ASN A 499 32.47 -17.31 0.61
CA ASN A 499 33.36 -16.22 1.06
C ASN A 499 32.61 -15.04 1.69
N CYS A 500 31.51 -14.63 1.07
CA CYS A 500 30.72 -13.47 1.48
C CYS A 500 29.62 -13.79 2.50
N SER A 501 29.43 -15.06 2.87
CA SER A 501 28.40 -15.52 3.80
C SER A 501 29.03 -15.89 5.14
N ASP A 502 29.38 -17.17 5.33
CA ASP A 502 29.73 -17.77 6.62
C ASP A 502 31.06 -18.53 6.59
N ARG A 503 31.98 -18.17 5.69
CA ARG A 503 33.36 -18.71 5.68
C ARG A 503 33.96 -18.72 7.09
N SER A 504 34.36 -19.92 7.54
CA SER A 504 35.04 -20.17 8.80
C SER A 504 36.27 -21.03 8.56
N VAL A 505 37.37 -20.73 9.25
CA VAL A 505 38.49 -21.67 9.36
C VAL A 505 38.20 -22.59 10.54
N ALA A 506 38.25 -23.91 10.31
CA ALA A 506 38.01 -24.94 11.32
C ALA A 506 39.23 -25.86 11.45
N HIS A 507 39.45 -26.37 12.66
CA HIS A 507 40.51 -27.34 12.93
C HIS A 507 39.93 -28.75 12.84
N VAL A 508 40.60 -29.63 12.10
CA VAL A 508 40.19 -31.03 11.90
C VAL A 508 41.36 -31.94 12.24
N CYS A 509 41.08 -33.06 12.92
CA CYS A 509 42.10 -34.07 13.18
C CYS A 509 42.18 -35.05 12.00
N VAL A 510 43.30 -35.08 11.27
CA VAL A 510 43.55 -35.93 10.09
C VAL A 510 43.40 -37.41 10.43
N LYS A 511 43.81 -37.84 11.63
CA LYS A 511 43.74 -39.25 12.03
C LYS A 511 42.31 -39.76 12.27
N CYS A 512 41.44 -38.96 12.90
CA CYS A 512 40.08 -39.39 13.25
C CYS A 512 38.97 -38.76 12.38
N GLY A 513 39.33 -37.81 11.51
CA GLY A 513 38.43 -37.07 10.63
C GLY A 513 37.39 -36.21 11.37
N SER A 514 37.56 -35.97 12.67
CA SER A 514 36.59 -35.25 13.48
C SER A 514 36.88 -33.75 13.49
N LEU A 515 35.81 -32.97 13.28
CA LEU A 515 35.81 -31.51 13.33
C LEU A 515 35.48 -30.96 14.73
N LEU A 516 34.98 -31.81 15.65
CA LEU A 516 34.58 -31.42 17.01
C LEU A 516 35.59 -31.80 18.09
N SER A 517 36.48 -32.77 17.81
CA SER A 517 37.47 -33.25 18.80
C SER A 517 38.69 -32.35 18.99
N PRO A 518 39.12 -31.50 18.04
CA PRO A 518 40.20 -30.54 18.28
C PRO A 518 39.77 -29.45 19.26
N LEU A 519 40.37 -29.42 20.45
CA LEU A 519 40.15 -28.39 21.45
C LEU A 519 41.44 -27.59 21.67
N LEU A 520 41.28 -26.29 21.91
CA LEU A 520 42.40 -25.43 22.29
C LEU A 520 42.78 -25.71 23.74
N GLU A 521 44.07 -25.90 24.01
CA GLU A 521 44.56 -26.08 25.38
C GLU A 521 44.22 -24.88 26.27
N LYS A 522 44.00 -25.15 27.56
CA LYS A 522 43.75 -24.12 28.56
C LYS A 522 44.94 -23.15 28.61
N PRO A 523 44.70 -21.85 28.90
CA PRO A 523 45.79 -20.90 29.06
C PRO A 523 46.80 -21.40 30.11
N PRO A 524 48.11 -21.34 29.83
CA PRO A 524 49.11 -21.59 30.85
C PRO A 524 49.05 -20.49 31.93
N PRO A 525 49.48 -20.78 33.17
CA PRO A 525 49.52 -19.81 34.27
C PRO A 525 50.32 -18.55 33.90
N SER A 526 50.02 -17.40 34.52
CA SER A 526 50.60 -16.09 34.15
C SER A 526 52.13 -16.03 34.20
N TRP A 527 52.76 -16.94 34.96
CA TRP A 527 54.22 -17.04 35.13
C TRP A 527 54.92 -17.91 34.07
N SER A 528 54.19 -18.52 33.13
CA SER A 528 54.77 -19.35 32.06
C SER A 528 55.41 -18.49 30.96
N ALA A 529 56.66 -18.80 30.59
CA ALA A 529 57.36 -18.16 29.48
C ALA A 529 56.79 -18.55 28.10
N MET A 530 56.06 -19.67 28.02
CA MET A 530 55.47 -20.18 26.78
C MET A 530 54.03 -19.66 26.64
N ARG A 531 53.80 -18.69 25.74
CA ARG A 531 52.47 -18.10 25.49
C ARG A 531 51.66 -18.78 24.37
N ASN A 532 52.28 -19.67 23.61
CA ASN A 532 51.63 -20.32 22.46
C ASN A 532 50.78 -21.51 22.91
N ARG A 533 49.47 -21.41 22.66
CA ARG A 533 48.50 -22.49 22.90
C ARG A 533 48.51 -23.44 21.70
N LYS A 534 48.43 -24.75 21.96
CA LYS A 534 48.27 -25.76 20.91
C LYS A 534 46.84 -26.28 20.89
N TYR A 535 46.40 -26.71 19.71
CA TYR A 535 45.19 -27.52 19.61
C TYR A 535 45.57 -28.96 19.90
N ASN A 536 44.71 -29.69 20.60
CA ASN A 536 44.87 -31.10 20.87
C ASN A 536 43.57 -31.84 20.57
N CYS A 537 43.65 -32.97 19.87
CA CYS A 537 42.50 -33.81 19.58
C CYS A 537 42.17 -34.68 20.81
N THR A 538 40.98 -34.54 21.38
CA THR A 538 40.56 -35.33 22.56
C THR A 538 40.41 -36.83 22.29
N LEU A 539 40.13 -37.23 21.04
CA LEU A 539 39.98 -38.63 20.67
C LEU A 539 41.30 -39.33 20.37
N CYS A 540 42.31 -38.58 19.89
CA CYS A 540 43.61 -39.14 19.50
C CYS A 540 44.74 -38.78 20.47
N ASN A 541 44.51 -37.84 21.39
CA ASN A 541 45.51 -37.25 22.29
C ASN A 541 46.80 -36.84 21.57
N ARG A 542 46.64 -36.23 20.41
CA ARG A 542 47.71 -35.84 19.50
C ARG A 542 47.44 -34.45 18.95
N SER A 543 48.50 -33.62 18.98
CA SER A 543 48.50 -32.25 18.46
C SER A 543 49.16 -32.14 17.08
N ASP A 544 49.98 -33.12 16.71
CA ASP A 544 50.64 -33.28 15.40
C ASP A 544 49.66 -33.59 14.27
N THR A 545 48.49 -34.13 14.60
CA THR A 545 47.50 -34.60 13.62
C THR A 545 46.41 -33.57 13.30
N ILE A 546 46.58 -32.29 13.64
CA ILE A 546 45.55 -31.26 13.48
C ILE A 546 45.92 -30.34 12.31
N ASP A 547 44.99 -30.20 11.37
CA ASP A 547 45.11 -29.31 10.23
C ASP A 547 43.95 -28.30 10.18
N THR A 548 44.11 -27.24 9.38
CA THR A 548 43.12 -26.19 9.19
C THR A 548 42.44 -26.30 7.83
N VAL A 549 41.11 -26.37 7.83
CA VAL A 549 40.29 -26.37 6.63
C VAL A 549 39.34 -25.17 6.63
N SER A 550 39.06 -24.62 5.46
CA SER A 550 38.04 -23.58 5.31
C SER A 550 36.70 -24.24 5.00
N VAL A 551 35.72 -24.08 5.88
CA VAL A 551 34.37 -24.68 5.77
C VAL A 551 33.30 -23.64 6.09
N PRO A 552 32.06 -23.78 5.56
CA PRO A 552 30.95 -22.94 5.99
C PRO A 552 30.74 -23.12 7.49
N TYR A 553 30.50 -22.03 8.22
CA TYR A 553 30.21 -22.13 9.66
C TYR A 553 28.97 -22.99 9.92
N VAL A 554 27.96 -22.90 9.06
CA VAL A 554 26.75 -23.72 9.17
C VAL A 554 27.05 -25.22 9.05
N PHE A 555 28.11 -25.62 8.34
CA PHE A 555 28.54 -27.01 8.28
C PHE A 555 29.05 -27.51 9.65
N ARG A 556 29.71 -26.65 10.42
CA ARG A 556 30.14 -26.99 11.79
C ARG A 556 28.95 -27.20 12.71
N TYR A 557 27.93 -26.33 12.58
CA TYR A 557 26.67 -26.46 13.30
C TYR A 557 25.95 -27.76 12.93
N PHE A 558 25.88 -28.08 11.63
CA PHE A 558 25.30 -29.34 11.15
C PHE A 558 26.01 -30.58 11.73
N VAL A 559 27.34 -30.59 11.77
CA VAL A 559 28.11 -31.68 12.38
C VAL A 559 27.82 -31.80 13.89
N ALA A 560 27.64 -30.68 14.59
CA ALA A 560 27.28 -30.68 16.02
C ALA A 560 25.87 -31.23 16.27
N GLU A 561 24.89 -30.83 15.45
CA GLU A 561 23.50 -31.36 15.53
C GLU A 561 23.44 -32.86 15.24
N LEU A 562 24.17 -33.33 14.22
CA LEU A 562 24.29 -34.77 13.95
C LEU A 562 24.95 -35.51 15.12
N ALA A 563 26.00 -34.95 15.73
CA ALA A 563 26.63 -35.54 16.90
C ALA A 563 25.67 -35.62 18.11
N ALA A 564 24.78 -34.65 18.30
CA ALA A 564 23.72 -34.70 19.31
C ALA A 564 22.74 -35.85 19.08
N MET A 565 22.54 -36.25 17.81
CA MET A 565 21.76 -37.44 17.41
C MET A 565 22.60 -38.74 17.40
N ASN A 566 23.82 -38.73 17.94
CA ASN A 566 24.79 -39.84 17.90
C ASN A 566 25.22 -40.25 16.48
N ILE A 567 25.11 -39.36 15.50
CA ILE A 567 25.58 -39.58 14.13
C ILE A 567 26.96 -38.94 13.98
N LYS A 568 27.98 -39.75 13.71
CA LYS A 568 29.35 -39.29 13.53
C LYS A 568 29.63 -38.94 12.06
N VAL A 569 30.01 -37.69 11.80
CA VAL A 569 30.58 -37.27 10.52
C VAL A 569 32.10 -37.45 10.55
N LYS A 570 32.65 -38.13 9.54
CA LYS A 570 34.10 -38.30 9.35
C LYS A 570 34.52 -37.59 8.08
N LEU A 571 35.45 -36.64 8.20
CA LEU A 571 36.08 -35.93 7.09
C LEU A 571 37.38 -36.64 6.70
N ASP A 572 37.49 -37.06 5.45
CA ASP A 572 38.76 -37.53 4.90
C ASP A 572 39.54 -36.33 4.37
N VAL A 573 40.50 -35.86 5.17
CA VAL A 573 41.40 -34.76 4.83
C VAL A 573 42.64 -35.38 4.17
N ILE A 574 42.85 -35.08 2.89
CA ILE A 574 43.96 -35.59 2.07
C ILE A 574 45.17 -34.67 2.20
#